data_AF-A0A9X7TP92-F1
#
_entry.id   AF-A0A9X7TP92-F1
#
_cell.length_a   1.000
_cell.length_b   1.000
_cell.length_c   1.000
_cell.angle_alpha   90.00
_cell.angle_beta   90.00
_cell.angle_gamma   90.00
#
_symmetry.space_group_name_H-M   'P 1'
#
loop_
_entity.id
_entity.type
_entity.pdbx_description
1 polymer ?
#
loop_
_entity_poly.entity_id
_entity_poly.type
_entity_poly.pdbx_seq_one_letter_code
_entity_poly.pdbx_strand_id
1 'polypeptide(L)'
;MLNGKIGKVVIESKDITQTHIKELKKFIIYVNGKEVGLAFYFEGRGYYSPWLEIDYSPWLRKEGIENEFFEFIYNFLPPGGKLFVTYVRDKETKEMLFKGYSPVDTPLGFSLLKAGFTWFKDWYYPEGGNEGSPKLQANKPLSKDEEIRQLRQLLDEVKREYVRKFIENKLAQG
;
A
#
# COMPACT_ATOMS: atom_id res chain seq x y z
N MET A 1 -2.35 6.36 -15.55
CA MET A 1 -1.21 5.45 -15.30
C MET A 1 -0.17 6.19 -14.50
N LEU A 2 0.72 5.50 -13.80
CA LEU A 2 1.70 6.15 -12.92
C LEU A 2 2.78 6.81 -13.76
N ASN A 3 2.85 8.13 -13.74
CA ASN A 3 3.95 8.88 -14.33
C ASN A 3 4.14 10.16 -13.52
N GLY A 4 5.35 10.40 -13.02
CA GLY A 4 5.63 11.63 -12.30
C GLY A 4 6.89 11.54 -11.45
N LYS A 5 7.09 12.57 -10.62
CA LYS A 5 8.24 12.70 -9.76
C LYS A 5 7.81 13.16 -8.37
N ILE A 6 8.39 12.56 -7.33
CA ILE A 6 8.27 13.00 -5.95
C ILE A 6 9.64 12.92 -5.28
N GLY A 7 10.12 14.06 -4.76
CA GLY A 7 11.49 14.16 -4.24
C GLY A 7 12.54 13.69 -5.27
N LYS A 8 13.26 12.62 -4.92
CA LYS A 8 14.31 11.98 -5.74
C LYS A 8 13.80 10.78 -6.56
N VAL A 9 12.51 10.48 -6.49
CA VAL A 9 11.89 9.31 -7.11
C VAL A 9 11.19 9.73 -8.39
N VAL A 10 11.61 9.17 -9.52
CA VAL A 10 10.92 9.25 -10.81
C VAL A 10 10.17 7.94 -11.03
N ILE A 11 8.86 8.02 -11.24
CA ILE A 11 7.97 6.86 -11.35
C ILE A 11 7.42 6.81 -12.78
N GLU A 12 7.47 5.64 -13.38
CA GLU A 12 6.99 5.41 -14.74
C GLU A 12 6.25 4.07 -14.87
N SER A 13 5.09 4.08 -15.53
CA SER A 13 4.42 2.88 -16.02
C SER A 13 4.91 2.52 -17.42
N LYS A 14 5.36 1.28 -17.60
CA LYS A 14 5.71 0.68 -18.91
C LYS A 14 4.82 -0.51 -19.23
N ASP A 15 4.80 -0.93 -20.50
CA ASP A 15 4.07 -2.11 -20.99
C ASP A 15 2.57 -2.10 -20.62
N ILE A 16 1.96 -0.92 -20.74
CA ILE A 16 0.55 -0.69 -20.38
C ILE A 16 -0.35 -1.47 -21.33
N THR A 17 -1.12 -2.40 -20.77
CA THR A 17 -2.00 -3.31 -21.49
C THR A 17 -3.41 -3.22 -20.90
N GLN A 18 -4.42 -3.07 -21.75
CA GLN A 18 -5.82 -3.17 -21.35
C GLN A 18 -6.19 -4.65 -21.16
N THR A 19 -6.85 -4.99 -20.06
CA THR A 19 -7.35 -6.36 -19.85
C THR A 19 -8.73 -6.55 -20.49
N HIS A 20 -9.28 -7.76 -20.42
CA HIS A 20 -10.68 -8.03 -20.82
C HIS A 20 -11.71 -7.24 -19.99
N ILE A 21 -11.33 -6.75 -18.81
CA ILE A 21 -12.13 -5.83 -18.01
C ILE A 21 -11.78 -4.39 -18.43
N LYS A 22 -12.78 -3.64 -18.92
CA LYS A 22 -12.63 -2.31 -19.52
C LYS A 22 -11.90 -1.27 -18.64
N GLU A 23 -12.10 -1.30 -17.34
CA GLU A 23 -11.51 -0.33 -16.40
C GLU A 23 -10.23 -0.85 -15.75
N LEU A 24 -9.80 -2.08 -16.10
CA LEU A 24 -8.62 -2.71 -15.52
C LEU A 24 -7.45 -2.69 -16.51
N LYS A 25 -6.39 -1.99 -16.11
CA LYS A 25 -5.12 -1.89 -16.83
C LYS A 25 -4.03 -2.65 -16.10
N LYS A 26 -3.16 -3.29 -16.86
CA LYS A 26 -1.96 -4.00 -16.40
C LYS A 26 -0.73 -3.23 -16.90
N PHE A 27 0.29 -3.03 -16.06
CA PHE A 27 1.54 -2.36 -16.45
C PHE A 27 2.67 -2.72 -15.49
N ILE A 28 3.92 -2.45 -15.86
CA ILE A 28 5.08 -2.60 -14.98
C ILE A 28 5.46 -1.23 -14.42
N ILE A 29 5.70 -1.16 -13.10
CA ILE A 29 6.14 0.06 -12.42
C ILE A 29 7.67 0.09 -12.41
N TYR A 30 8.23 1.21 -12.83
CA TYR A 30 9.65 1.54 -12.70
C TYR A 30 9.82 2.72 -11.76
N VAL A 31 10.85 2.64 -10.92
CA VAL A 31 11.34 3.75 -10.10
C VAL A 31 12.80 3.99 -10.45
N ASN A 32 13.15 5.21 -10.85
CA ASN A 32 14.51 5.59 -11.24
C ASN A 32 15.13 4.60 -12.26
N GLY A 33 14.32 4.15 -13.22
CA GLY A 33 14.74 3.21 -14.26
C GLY A 33 14.83 1.73 -13.82
N LYS A 34 14.58 1.40 -12.55
CA LYS A 34 14.58 0.02 -12.03
C LYS A 34 13.17 -0.48 -11.76
N GLU A 35 12.89 -1.72 -12.14
CA GLU A 35 11.58 -2.35 -11.95
C GLU A 35 11.22 -2.50 -10.47
N VAL A 36 10.02 -2.06 -10.09
CA VAL A 36 9.41 -2.27 -8.77
C VAL A 36 8.51 -3.50 -8.77
N GLY A 37 7.75 -3.70 -9.85
CA GLY A 37 6.87 -4.85 -9.98
C GLY A 37 5.73 -4.65 -10.98
N LEU A 38 5.04 -5.76 -11.28
CA LEU A 38 3.82 -5.76 -12.07
C LEU A 38 2.67 -5.15 -11.27
N ALA A 39 1.85 -4.33 -11.93
CA ALA A 39 0.71 -3.69 -11.33
C ALA A 39 -0.58 -3.87 -12.14
N PHE A 40 -1.68 -3.88 -11.40
CA PHE A 40 -3.04 -3.89 -11.91
C PHE A 40 -3.80 -2.71 -11.32
N TYR A 41 -4.31 -1.82 -12.17
CA TYR A 41 -5.10 -0.68 -11.74
C TYR A 41 -6.51 -0.76 -12.30
N PHE A 42 -7.48 -0.82 -11.40
CA PHE A 42 -8.89 -0.71 -11.72
C PHE A 42 -9.38 0.72 -11.47
N GLU A 43 -9.88 1.38 -12.51
CA GLU A 43 -10.31 2.78 -12.49
C GLU A 43 -11.63 3.02 -11.75
N GLY A 44 -12.28 1.96 -11.27
CA GLY A 44 -13.60 2.03 -10.64
C GLY A 44 -14.73 1.82 -11.65
N ARG A 45 -15.90 1.37 -11.16
CA ARG A 45 -17.12 1.22 -11.97
C ARG A 45 -18.34 1.28 -11.07
N GLY A 46 -19.18 2.30 -11.19
CA GLY A 46 -20.37 2.45 -10.34
C GLY A 46 -20.00 2.46 -8.86
N TYR A 47 -20.48 1.45 -8.10
CA TYR A 47 -20.19 1.30 -6.67
C TYR A 47 -18.82 0.67 -6.37
N TYR A 48 -18.09 0.19 -7.38
CA TYR A 48 -16.74 -0.37 -7.18
C TYR A 48 -15.70 0.74 -7.11
N SER A 49 -15.13 0.94 -5.93
CA SER A 49 -14.03 1.89 -5.71
C SER A 49 -12.77 1.51 -6.49
N PRO A 50 -12.00 2.51 -6.97
CA PRO A 50 -10.72 2.26 -7.62
C PRO A 50 -9.73 1.53 -6.71
N TRP A 51 -8.90 0.69 -7.30
CA TRP A 51 -7.85 0.00 -6.57
C TRP A 51 -6.60 -0.22 -7.43
N LEU A 52 -5.46 -0.23 -6.76
CA LEU A 52 -4.17 -0.58 -7.34
C LEU A 52 -3.62 -1.80 -6.61
N GLU A 53 -3.21 -2.81 -7.36
CA GLU A 53 -2.46 -3.95 -6.86
C GLU A 53 -1.04 -3.92 -7.43
N ILE A 54 -0.04 -4.21 -6.59
CA ILE A 54 1.37 -4.27 -6.97
C ILE A 54 1.97 -5.61 -6.51
N ASP A 55 2.53 -6.39 -7.44
CA ASP A 55 3.44 -7.48 -7.12
C ASP A 55 4.83 -6.93 -6.77
N TYR A 56 4.99 -6.55 -5.51
CA TYR A 56 6.02 -5.63 -5.05
C TYR A 56 7.37 -6.29 -4.80
N SER A 57 8.44 -5.54 -5.12
CA SER A 57 9.82 -5.86 -4.76
C SER A 57 10.36 -4.80 -3.79
N PRO A 58 10.68 -5.15 -2.52
CA PRO A 58 10.96 -4.19 -1.46
C PRO A 58 12.38 -3.58 -1.53
N TRP A 59 12.98 -3.49 -2.70
CA TRP A 59 14.31 -2.88 -2.85
C TRP A 59 14.28 -1.37 -2.56
N LEU A 60 13.15 -0.70 -2.79
CA LEU A 60 12.97 0.73 -2.49
C LEU A 60 13.25 1.05 -1.01
N ARG A 61 12.93 0.12 -0.11
CA ARG A 61 13.17 0.29 1.33
C ARG A 61 14.65 0.35 1.66
N LYS A 62 15.46 -0.51 1.02
CA LYS A 62 16.92 -0.52 1.20
C LYS A 62 17.58 0.75 0.66
N GLU A 63 17.00 1.33 -0.38
CA GLU A 63 17.44 2.61 -0.98
C GLU A 63 16.88 3.84 -0.23
N GLY A 64 16.04 3.65 0.79
CA GLY A 64 15.48 4.74 1.59
C GLY A 64 14.44 5.60 0.86
N ILE A 65 13.82 5.09 -0.21
CA ILE A 65 12.86 5.83 -1.07
C ILE A 65 11.45 5.21 -1.09
N GLU A 66 11.20 4.22 -0.23
CA GLU A 66 9.91 3.51 -0.16
C GLU A 66 8.77 4.43 0.30
N ASN A 67 9.04 5.37 1.21
CA ASN A 67 8.02 6.28 1.73
C ASN A 67 7.54 7.24 0.63
N GLU A 68 8.46 7.86 -0.11
CA GLU A 68 8.14 8.75 -1.23
C GLU A 68 7.38 8.00 -2.33
N PHE A 69 7.78 6.77 -2.63
CA PHE A 69 7.04 5.93 -3.57
C PHE A 69 5.59 5.72 -3.12
N PHE A 70 5.36 5.30 -1.87
CA PHE A 70 3.99 5.08 -1.39
C PHE A 70 3.21 6.37 -1.21
N GLU A 71 3.85 7.50 -0.92
CA GLU A 71 3.22 8.82 -0.91
C GLU A 71 2.72 9.19 -2.32
N PHE A 72 3.49 8.91 -3.37
CA PHE A 72 3.02 9.06 -4.75
C PHE A 72 1.78 8.20 -5.03
N ILE A 73 1.80 6.93 -4.60
CA ILE A 73 0.65 6.04 -4.77
C ILE A 73 -0.57 6.53 -3.99
N TYR A 74 -0.39 7.02 -2.77
CA TYR A 74 -1.44 7.61 -1.96
C TYR A 74 -2.06 8.83 -2.65
N ASN A 75 -1.24 9.68 -3.25
CA ASN A 75 -1.70 10.87 -4.00
C ASN A 75 -2.40 10.50 -5.31
N PHE A 76 -1.98 9.41 -5.96
CA PHE A 76 -2.59 8.88 -7.16
C PHE A 76 -3.99 8.30 -6.91
N LEU A 77 -4.21 7.61 -5.78
CA LEU A 77 -5.49 7.00 -5.46
C LEU A 77 -6.52 8.07 -5.02
N PRO A 78 -7.79 7.97 -5.45
CA PRO A 78 -8.85 8.84 -4.95
C PRO A 78 -9.21 8.49 -3.50
N PRO A 79 -9.96 9.36 -2.79
CA PRO A 79 -10.54 9.01 -1.48
C PRO A 79 -11.28 7.66 -1.51
N GLY A 80 -11.04 6.82 -0.51
CA GLY A 80 -11.57 5.44 -0.47
C GLY A 80 -10.88 4.46 -1.42
N GLY A 81 -9.87 4.90 -2.18
CA GLY A 81 -9.06 4.05 -3.04
C GLY A 81 -8.28 3.02 -2.23
N LYS A 82 -8.10 1.84 -2.82
CA LYS A 82 -7.48 0.68 -2.16
C LYS A 82 -6.13 0.37 -2.79
N LEU A 83 -5.15 0.08 -1.96
CA LEU A 83 -3.84 -0.41 -2.38
C LEU A 83 -3.67 -1.83 -1.87
N PHE A 84 -3.25 -2.73 -2.75
CA PHE A 84 -2.85 -4.10 -2.41
C PHE A 84 -1.37 -4.28 -2.77
N VAL A 85 -0.57 -4.74 -1.83
CA VAL A 85 0.88 -4.90 -2.02
C VAL A 85 1.26 -6.33 -1.62
N THR A 86 1.82 -7.10 -2.56
CA THR A 86 2.35 -8.43 -2.20
C THR A 86 3.56 -8.27 -1.28
N TYR A 87 3.66 -9.13 -0.27
CA TYR A 87 4.80 -9.13 0.67
C TYR A 87 5.61 -10.42 0.61
N VAL A 88 5.43 -11.24 -0.43
CA VAL A 88 6.11 -12.54 -0.58
C VAL A 88 7.64 -12.38 -0.61
N ARG A 89 8.12 -11.28 -1.22
CA ARG A 89 9.55 -10.93 -1.29
C ARG A 89 10.05 -10.11 -0.08
N ASP A 90 9.18 -9.83 0.90
CA ASP A 90 9.47 -9.07 2.10
C ASP A 90 9.43 -9.98 3.33
N LYS A 91 10.57 -10.64 3.60
CA LYS A 91 10.69 -11.65 4.65
C LYS A 91 10.34 -11.10 6.04
N GLU A 92 10.78 -9.89 6.36
CA GLU A 92 10.53 -9.27 7.67
C GLU A 92 9.04 -8.99 7.89
N THR A 93 8.38 -8.37 6.91
CA THR A 93 6.92 -8.16 6.95
C THR A 93 6.18 -9.48 7.11
N LYS A 94 6.53 -10.50 6.31
CA LYS A 94 5.91 -11.83 6.37
C LYS A 94 6.07 -12.49 7.75
N GLU A 95 7.27 -12.46 8.33
CA GLU A 95 7.53 -13.06 9.63
C GLU A 95 6.80 -12.35 10.78
N MET A 96 6.68 -11.03 10.69
CA MET A 96 5.93 -10.25 11.68
C MET A 96 4.44 -10.53 11.63
N LEU A 97 3.85 -10.56 10.42
CA LEU A 97 2.44 -10.92 10.24
C LEU A 97 2.15 -12.34 10.76
N PHE A 98 3.04 -13.29 10.46
CA PHE A 98 2.92 -14.66 10.97
C PHE A 98 2.96 -14.75 12.50
N LYS A 99 3.68 -13.84 13.17
CA LYS A 99 3.72 -13.71 14.64
C LYS A 99 2.53 -12.95 15.23
N GLY A 100 1.55 -12.56 14.41
CA GLY A 100 0.36 -11.83 14.85
C GLY A 100 0.63 -10.37 15.23
N TYR A 101 1.65 -9.73 14.64
CA TYR A 101 1.77 -8.27 14.71
C TYR A 101 0.66 -7.60 13.90
N SER A 102 0.26 -6.39 14.31
CA SER A 102 -0.67 -5.60 13.50
C SER A 102 -0.04 -5.32 12.12
N PRO A 103 -0.83 -5.29 11.03
CA PRO A 103 -0.36 -4.87 9.71
C PRO A 103 0.55 -3.64 9.73
N VAL A 104 0.19 -2.61 10.50
CA VAL A 104 0.93 -1.34 10.57
C VAL A 104 2.24 -1.42 11.39
N ASP A 105 2.43 -2.48 12.19
CA ASP A 105 3.69 -2.72 12.90
C ASP A 105 4.80 -3.25 11.99
N THR A 106 4.43 -3.81 10.83
CA THR A 106 5.37 -4.36 9.85
C THR A 106 6.13 -3.24 9.13
N PRO A 107 7.34 -3.49 8.59
CA PRO A 107 8.06 -2.49 7.80
C PRO A 107 7.23 -1.97 6.61
N LEU A 108 6.58 -2.85 5.86
CA LEU A 108 5.72 -2.46 4.75
C LEU A 108 4.52 -1.63 5.22
N GLY A 109 3.78 -2.13 6.22
CA GLY A 109 2.61 -1.44 6.73
C GLY A 109 2.92 -0.09 7.34
N PHE A 110 4.09 0.07 7.97
CA PHE A 110 4.52 1.36 8.50
C PHE A 110 4.85 2.37 7.40
N SER A 111 5.48 1.93 6.30
CA SER A 111 5.71 2.79 5.12
C SER A 111 4.39 3.23 4.48
N LEU A 112 3.38 2.36 4.44
CA LEU A 112 2.03 2.69 3.98
C LEU A 112 1.32 3.67 4.94
N LEU A 113 1.44 3.47 6.26
CA LEU A 113 0.86 4.39 7.25
C LEU A 113 1.46 5.80 7.13
N LYS A 114 2.78 5.89 6.91
CA LYS A 114 3.48 7.16 6.66
C LYS A 114 2.97 7.87 5.41
N ALA A 115 2.68 7.12 4.34
CA ALA A 115 2.13 7.67 3.11
C ALA A 115 0.70 8.23 3.27
N GLY A 116 -0.03 7.81 4.31
CA GLY A 116 -1.36 8.36 4.63
C GLY A 116 -2.48 7.33 4.70
N PHE A 117 -2.21 6.05 4.40
CA PHE A 117 -3.21 4.99 4.52
C PHE A 117 -3.53 4.72 5.99
N THR A 118 -4.80 4.47 6.32
CA THR A 118 -5.27 4.39 7.72
C THR A 118 -6.10 3.17 8.05
N TRP A 119 -6.53 2.39 7.05
CA TRP A 119 -7.18 1.11 7.26
C TRP A 119 -6.39 0.00 6.60
N PHE A 120 -6.18 -1.10 7.31
CA PHE A 120 -5.30 -2.18 6.89
C PHE A 120 -5.95 -3.54 7.05
N LYS A 121 -5.61 -4.46 6.15
CA LYS A 121 -5.97 -5.87 6.26
C LYS A 121 -4.87 -6.74 5.68
N ASP A 122 -4.49 -7.77 6.42
CA ASP A 122 -3.63 -8.83 5.91
C ASP A 122 -4.48 -9.90 5.20
N TRP A 123 -4.17 -10.16 3.93
CA TRP A 123 -4.73 -11.25 3.16
C TRP A 123 -3.70 -12.39 3.09
N TYR A 124 -3.70 -13.20 4.15
CA TYR A 124 -2.94 -14.44 4.26
C TYR A 124 -3.82 -15.63 3.88
N TYR A 125 -3.33 -16.51 3.00
CA TYR A 125 -4.01 -17.73 2.57
C TYR A 125 -3.18 -18.97 2.94
N PRO A 126 -3.52 -19.67 4.03
CA PRO A 126 -2.79 -20.86 4.47
C PRO A 126 -3.09 -22.14 3.67
N GLU A 127 -4.16 -22.23 2.87
CA GLU A 127 -4.61 -23.51 2.30
C GLU A 127 -5.10 -23.40 0.84
N GLY A 128 -4.43 -24.05 -0.12
CA GLY A 128 -5.08 -24.49 -1.37
C GLY A 128 -4.85 -23.71 -2.67
N GLY A 129 -3.89 -22.79 -2.75
CA GLY A 129 -3.22 -22.42 -4.02
C GLY A 129 -4.01 -21.65 -5.10
N ASN A 130 -5.29 -21.36 -4.92
CA ASN A 130 -6.13 -20.72 -5.96
C ASN A 130 -6.37 -19.21 -5.77
N GLU A 131 -5.92 -18.59 -4.66
CA GLU A 131 -6.39 -17.26 -4.21
C GLU A 131 -5.36 -16.11 -4.37
N GLY A 132 -4.26 -16.37 -5.07
CA GLY A 132 -3.22 -15.37 -5.33
C GLY A 132 -2.20 -15.24 -4.20
N SER A 133 -1.18 -14.41 -4.45
CA SER A 133 -0.08 -14.22 -3.49
C SER A 133 -0.54 -13.48 -2.22
N PRO A 134 0.04 -13.79 -1.04
CA PRO A 134 -0.19 -13.02 0.19
C PRO A 134 0.04 -11.51 0.01
N LYS A 135 -0.91 -10.70 0.48
CA LYS A 135 -0.97 -9.24 0.23
C LYS A 135 -1.39 -8.47 1.46
N LEU A 136 -0.78 -7.30 1.64
CA LEU A 136 -1.27 -6.29 2.57
C LEU A 136 -2.20 -5.36 1.80
N GLN A 137 -3.43 -5.20 2.28
CA GLN A 137 -4.32 -4.16 1.81
C GLN A 137 -4.20 -2.92 2.70
N ALA A 138 -4.15 -1.74 2.09
CA ALA A 138 -4.20 -0.46 2.76
C ALA A 138 -5.17 0.49 2.03
N ASN A 139 -6.10 1.13 2.73
CA ASN A 139 -7.09 2.02 2.12
C ASN A 139 -6.81 3.49 2.46
N LYS A 140 -6.97 4.34 1.45
CA LYS A 140 -6.99 5.79 1.64
C LYS A 140 -8.31 6.17 2.33
N PRO A 141 -8.29 6.99 3.39
CA PRO A 141 -9.51 7.41 4.06
C PRO A 141 -10.44 8.15 3.09
N LEU A 142 -11.76 8.01 3.31
CA LEU A 142 -12.78 8.71 2.51
C LEU A 142 -12.85 10.20 2.86
N SER A 143 -12.56 10.55 4.12
CA SER A 143 -12.62 11.90 4.67
C SER A 143 -11.66 12.03 5.84
N LYS A 144 -11.48 13.26 6.34
CA LYS A 144 -10.66 13.53 7.53
C LYS A 144 -11.23 12.88 8.80
N ASP A 145 -12.55 12.90 8.96
CA ASP A 145 -13.23 12.25 10.10
C ASP A 145 -12.99 10.75 10.10
N GLU A 146 -13.05 10.13 8.91
CA GLU A 146 -12.79 8.71 8.74
C GLU A 146 -11.31 8.38 9.01
N GLU A 147 -10.38 9.26 8.59
CA GLU A 147 -8.95 9.15 8.93
C GLU A 147 -8.75 9.12 10.45
N ILE A 148 -9.32 10.08 11.18
CA ILE A 148 -9.20 10.19 12.65
C ILE A 148 -9.80 8.96 13.32
N ARG A 149 -10.99 8.52 12.89
CA ARG A 149 -11.67 7.33 13.42
C ARG A 149 -10.80 6.08 13.25
N GLN A 150 -10.23 5.87 12.06
CA GLN A 150 -9.41 4.70 11.77
C GLN A 150 -8.06 4.73 12.50
N LEU A 151 -7.41 5.91 12.61
CA LEU A 151 -6.18 6.06 13.38
C LEU A 151 -6.39 5.74 14.87
N ARG A 152 -7.52 6.14 15.45
CA ARG A 152 -7.87 5.78 16.83
C ARG A 152 -8.04 4.26 16.99
N GLN A 153 -8.67 3.59 16.02
CA GLN A 153 -8.80 2.13 16.04
C GLN A 153 -7.44 1.42 15.96
N LEU A 154 -6.51 1.94 15.16
CA LEU A 154 -5.16 1.36 15.07
C LEU A 154 -4.41 1.39 16.40
N LEU A 155 -4.63 2.39 17.27
CA LEU A 155 -3.96 2.48 18.58
C LEU A 155 -4.26 1.29 19.49
N ASP A 156 -5.39 0.61 19.30
CA ASP A 156 -5.78 -0.58 20.04
C ASP A 156 -5.02 -1.85 19.56
N GLU A 157 -4.51 -1.83 18.32
CA GLU A 157 -3.86 -2.98 17.69
C GLU A 157 -2.33 -2.91 17.71
N VAL A 158 -1.76 -1.70 17.68
CA VAL A 158 -0.31 -1.49 17.53
C VAL A 158 0.47 -1.93 18.76
N LYS A 159 1.51 -2.74 18.53
CA LYS A 159 2.41 -3.26 19.56
C LYS A 159 3.73 -2.51 19.62
N ARG A 160 4.13 -1.82 18.54
CA ARG A 160 5.43 -1.12 18.47
C ARG A 160 5.30 0.33 18.88
N GLU A 161 6.06 0.72 19.90
CA GLU A 161 6.01 2.04 20.51
C GLU A 161 6.22 3.19 19.51
N TYR A 162 7.15 3.06 18.57
CA TYR A 162 7.38 4.12 17.60
C TYR A 162 6.22 4.26 16.59
N VAL A 163 5.47 3.19 16.31
CA VAL A 163 4.27 3.23 15.45
C VAL A 163 3.14 3.90 16.20
N ARG A 164 2.94 3.53 17.47
CA ARG A 164 2.00 4.20 18.39
C ARG A 164 2.24 5.71 18.43
N LYS A 165 3.48 6.13 18.72
CA LYS A 165 3.86 7.56 18.74
C LYS A 165 3.63 8.26 17.41
N PHE A 166 3.87 7.57 16.29
CA PHE A 166 3.58 8.15 14.98
C PHE A 166 2.08 8.45 14.81
N ILE A 167 1.21 7.51 15.20
CA ILE A 167 -0.24 7.68 15.13
C ILE A 167 -0.71 8.80 16.07
N GLU A 168 -0.22 8.82 17.31
CA GLU A 168 -0.55 9.86 18.31
C GLU A 168 -0.17 11.26 17.81
N ASN A 169 1.04 11.41 17.25
CA ASN A 169 1.47 12.68 16.67
C ASN A 169 0.60 13.10 15.49
N LYS A 170 0.16 12.15 14.64
CA LYS A 170 -0.71 12.42 13.51
C LYS A 170 -2.11 12.86 13.96
N LEU A 171 -2.63 12.27 15.04
CA LEU A 171 -3.89 12.66 15.68
C LEU A 171 -3.82 14.03 16.35
N ALA A 172 -2.66 14.44 16.86
CA ALA A 172 -2.47 15.76 17.49
C ALA A 172 -2.36 16.91 16.48
N GLN A 173 -2.08 16.61 15.21
CA GLN A 173 -1.93 17.59 14.12
C GLN A 173 -3.21 17.80 13.29
N GLY A 174 -4.24 16.96 13.49
CA GLY A 174 -5.48 16.95 12.74
C GLY A 174 -6.69 17.34 13.59
#